data_AF-A0A0F9Q5T2-F1
#
_entry.id   AF-A0A0F9Q5T2-F1
#
_cell.length_a   1.000
_cell.length_b   1.000
_cell.length_c   1.000
_cell.angle_alpha   90.00
_cell.angle_beta   90.00
_cell.angle_gamma   90.00
#
_symmetry.space_group_name_H-M   'P 1'
#
loop_
_entity.id
_entity.type
_entity.pdbx_description
1 polymer ?
#
loop_
_entity_poly.entity_id
_entity_poly.type
_entity_poly.pdbx_seq_one_letter_code
_entity_poly.pdbx_strand_id
1 'polypeptide(L)'
;ETYQDFLRLIDEYLPGQRQDILQAGSPQDMVEAFARRFSEPYFPLADHLGLGDVESLGDLMRFIPIEVHGYDYDDYHGLCDEGPALLLSSLLVDFEGELSIGEEGVRVTILEAAVQHVSQELLGHIPGQGYSLEYLEQVLPGSKYEGLLDRARHLCHTANNVFMDVTGEEFWSNPPEWSREQVDYLTQEWRQANEMQDRMVTFFKWLEEDLQRNFARLLRFLGAIESPPPPPPEQMRLPLEGDDAEEEDD
;
A
#
# COMPACT_ATOMS: atom_id res chain seq x y z
N GLU A 1 38.02 12.38 3.22
CA GLU A 1 36.94 12.44 4.22
C GLU A 1 35.89 11.37 3.91
N THR A 2 35.27 11.40 2.72
CA THR A 2 34.25 10.44 2.26
C THR A 2 34.54 8.95 2.51
N TYR A 3 35.76 8.46 2.24
CA TYR A 3 36.09 7.05 2.47
C TYR A 3 36.21 6.68 3.97
N GLN A 4 36.70 7.60 4.81
CA GLN A 4 36.76 7.36 6.26
C GLN A 4 35.36 7.33 6.86
N ASP A 5 34.45 8.15 6.33
CA ASP A 5 33.04 8.19 6.76
C ASP A 5 32.35 6.88 6.40
N PHE A 6 32.60 6.34 5.22
CA PHE A 6 32.09 5.03 4.83
C PHE A 6 32.61 3.91 5.75
N LEU A 7 33.90 3.94 6.10
CA LEU A 7 34.45 3.00 7.08
C LEU A 7 33.77 3.13 8.45
N ARG A 8 33.43 4.35 8.88
CA ARG A 8 32.68 4.59 10.12
C ARG A 8 31.27 3.97 10.04
N LEU A 9 30.57 4.10 8.92
CA LEU A 9 29.26 3.45 8.74
C LEU A 9 29.37 1.92 8.82
N ILE A 10 30.38 1.32 8.20
CA ILE A 10 30.60 -0.13 8.27
C ILE A 10 30.90 -0.55 9.71
N ASP A 11 31.83 0.13 10.39
CA ASP A 11 32.24 -0.20 11.75
C ASP A 11 31.10 -0.03 12.75
N GLU A 12 30.22 0.95 12.51
CA GLU A 12 29.01 1.17 13.30
C GLU A 12 27.99 0.06 13.00
N TYR A 13 27.44 0.00 11.79
CA TYR A 13 26.22 -0.79 11.53
C TYR A 13 26.48 -2.25 11.18
N LEU A 14 27.67 -2.59 10.64
CA LEU A 14 28.02 -3.91 10.11
C LEU A 14 29.47 -4.34 10.47
N PRO A 15 29.92 -4.25 11.74
CA PRO A 15 31.32 -4.46 12.10
C PRO A 15 31.84 -5.85 11.72
N GLY A 16 30.98 -6.87 11.79
CA GLY A 16 31.34 -8.25 11.43
C GLY A 16 31.48 -8.51 9.92
N GLN A 17 30.99 -7.59 9.07
CA GLN A 17 30.98 -7.74 7.61
C GLN A 17 32.01 -6.84 6.92
N ARG A 18 32.85 -6.14 7.69
CA ARG A 18 33.78 -5.15 7.15
C ARG A 18 34.68 -5.70 6.06
N GLN A 19 35.30 -6.85 6.30
CA GLN A 19 36.24 -7.43 5.34
C GLN A 19 35.55 -7.81 4.03
N ASP A 20 34.38 -8.44 4.10
CA ASP A 20 33.58 -8.82 2.93
C ASP A 20 33.20 -7.59 2.10
N ILE A 21 32.71 -6.53 2.76
CA ILE A 21 32.30 -5.29 2.10
C ILE A 21 33.49 -4.65 1.39
N LEU A 22 34.64 -4.53 2.06
CA LEU A 22 35.84 -3.91 1.49
C LEU A 22 36.52 -4.74 0.40
N GLN A 23 36.24 -6.04 0.34
CA GLN A 23 36.77 -6.95 -0.69
C GLN A 23 35.80 -7.15 -1.86
N ALA A 24 34.63 -6.52 -1.84
CA ALA A 24 33.61 -6.65 -2.88
C ALA A 24 34.10 -6.19 -4.27
N GLY A 25 35.06 -5.26 -4.32
CA GLY A 25 35.70 -4.85 -5.57
C GLY A 25 35.91 -3.35 -5.67
N SER A 26 35.29 -2.74 -6.67
CA SER A 26 35.27 -1.29 -6.87
C SER A 26 34.52 -0.57 -5.73
N PRO A 27 34.67 0.76 -5.59
CA PRO A 27 33.87 1.54 -4.64
C PRO A 27 32.36 1.30 -4.75
N GLN A 28 31.88 1.07 -5.97
CA GLN A 28 30.48 0.75 -6.22
C GLN A 28 30.09 -0.61 -5.65
N ASP A 29 30.90 -1.64 -5.91
CA ASP A 29 30.67 -2.99 -5.37
C ASP A 29 30.67 -2.96 -3.83
N MET A 30 31.48 -2.09 -3.22
CA MET A 30 31.49 -1.91 -1.76
C MET A 30 30.19 -1.26 -1.25
N VAL A 31 29.66 -0.24 -1.94
CA VAL A 31 28.39 0.42 -1.58
C VAL A 31 27.22 -0.55 -1.71
N GLU A 32 27.15 -1.29 -2.83
CA GLU A 32 26.11 -2.30 -3.04
C GLU A 32 26.21 -3.42 -1.99
N ALA A 33 27.42 -3.88 -1.69
CA ALA A 33 27.64 -4.88 -0.65
C ALA A 33 27.22 -4.37 0.74
N PHE A 34 27.51 -3.11 1.06
CA PHE A 34 27.04 -2.47 2.30
C PHE A 34 25.51 -2.40 2.33
N ALA A 35 24.88 -1.86 1.29
CA ALA A 35 23.42 -1.70 1.21
C ALA A 35 22.72 -3.04 1.41
N ARG A 36 23.08 -4.07 0.63
CA ARG A 36 22.49 -5.41 0.76
C ARG A 36 22.61 -5.98 2.17
N ARG A 37 23.79 -5.86 2.80
CA ARG A 37 24.05 -6.39 4.14
C ARG A 37 23.38 -5.55 5.24
N PHE A 38 23.15 -4.27 5.00
CA PHE A 38 22.43 -3.36 5.88
C PHE A 38 20.93 -3.66 5.86
N SER A 39 20.37 -3.93 4.68
CA SER A 39 18.93 -4.22 4.51
C SER A 39 18.44 -5.46 5.24
N GLU A 40 19.33 -6.42 5.54
CA GLU A 40 18.97 -7.66 6.23
C GLU A 40 18.48 -7.40 7.68
N PRO A 41 19.24 -6.73 8.56
CA PRO A 41 18.80 -6.44 9.93
C PRO A 41 17.96 -5.16 10.09
N TYR A 42 18.07 -4.20 9.15
CA TYR A 42 17.46 -2.87 9.27
C TYR A 42 16.32 -2.70 8.23
N PHE A 43 16.55 -1.93 7.17
CA PHE A 43 15.60 -1.58 6.12
C PHE A 43 16.35 -1.39 4.78
N PRO A 44 15.69 -1.54 3.63
CA PRO A 44 16.31 -1.33 2.34
C PRO A 44 16.79 0.10 2.18
N LEU A 45 18.04 0.25 1.74
CA LEU A 45 18.51 1.52 1.21
C LEU A 45 18.06 1.66 -0.25
N ALA A 46 17.93 2.90 -0.72
CA ALA A 46 17.39 3.20 -2.03
C ALA A 46 18.17 2.53 -3.17
N ASP A 47 17.44 2.00 -4.16
CA ASP A 47 17.99 1.20 -5.26
C ASP A 47 18.96 1.98 -6.17
N HIS A 48 18.85 3.32 -6.23
CA HIS A 48 19.75 4.15 -7.03
C HIS A 48 21.22 4.00 -6.60
N LEU A 49 21.48 3.61 -5.35
CA LEU A 49 22.82 3.30 -4.87
C LEU A 49 23.50 2.16 -5.64
N GLY A 50 22.73 1.30 -6.32
CA GLY A 50 23.23 0.21 -7.16
C GLY A 50 23.54 0.63 -8.61
N LEU A 51 23.15 1.84 -9.04
CA LEU A 51 23.21 2.28 -10.44
C LEU A 51 24.58 2.82 -10.88
N GLY A 52 25.52 2.99 -9.95
CA GLY A 52 26.93 3.22 -10.27
C GLY A 52 27.31 4.62 -10.70
N ASP A 53 26.51 5.64 -10.37
CA ASP A 53 26.92 7.02 -10.52
C ASP A 53 27.83 7.49 -9.37
N VAL A 54 28.57 8.58 -9.62
CA VAL A 54 29.48 9.20 -8.63
C VAL A 54 28.71 9.76 -7.43
N GLU A 55 27.40 9.97 -7.58
CA GLU A 55 26.51 10.58 -6.60
C GLU A 55 26.12 9.57 -5.51
N SER A 56 25.98 8.28 -5.84
CA SER A 56 25.63 7.18 -4.92
C SER A 56 26.49 7.11 -3.65
N LEU A 57 27.82 7.21 -3.76
CA LEU A 57 28.69 7.23 -2.57
C LEU A 57 28.58 8.57 -1.81
N GLY A 58 28.40 9.67 -2.52
CA GLY A 58 28.25 11.00 -1.94
C GLY A 58 26.98 11.11 -1.10
N ASP A 59 25.87 10.59 -1.62
CA ASP A 59 24.56 10.61 -0.98
C ASP A 59 24.53 9.70 0.25
N LEU A 60 25.08 8.48 0.12
CA LEU A 60 25.24 7.58 1.25
C LEU A 60 26.03 8.23 2.40
N MET A 61 26.99 9.12 2.13
CA MET A 61 27.75 9.81 3.19
C MET A 61 27.03 11.01 3.78
N ARG A 62 26.06 11.59 3.07
CA ARG A 62 25.36 12.81 3.49
C ARG A 62 24.12 12.51 4.32
N PHE A 63 23.40 11.46 3.98
CA PHE A 63 22.14 11.08 4.61
C PHE A 63 21.91 9.57 4.47
N ILE A 64 20.85 9.05 5.11
CA ILE A 64 20.40 7.67 4.95
C ILE A 64 19.50 7.61 3.70
N PRO A 65 19.95 7.01 2.60
CA PRO A 65 19.15 6.92 1.38
C PRO A 65 18.08 5.86 1.55
N ILE A 66 16.83 6.26 1.76
CA ILE A 66 15.66 5.37 1.75
C ILE A 66 14.83 5.60 0.50
N GLU A 67 14.11 4.58 0.08
CA GLU A 67 13.06 4.75 -0.92
C GLU A 67 11.76 5.05 -0.17
N VAL A 68 11.22 6.24 -0.40
CA VAL A 68 9.90 6.62 0.07
C VAL A 68 8.86 6.27 -0.99
N HIS A 69 7.66 5.98 -0.55
CA HIS A 69 6.54 5.57 -1.39
C HIS A 69 5.35 6.53 -1.27
N GLY A 70 5.50 7.70 -0.65
CA GLY A 70 4.47 8.73 -0.65
C GLY A 70 4.18 9.22 -2.06
N TYR A 71 2.94 9.65 -2.30
CA TYR A 71 2.50 10.13 -3.61
C TYR A 71 2.99 11.56 -3.82
N ASP A 72 3.86 11.79 -4.80
CA ASP A 72 4.08 13.13 -5.32
C ASP A 72 2.86 13.60 -6.12
N TYR A 73 2.77 14.91 -6.36
CA TYR A 73 1.64 15.49 -7.08
C TYR A 73 1.38 14.83 -8.45
N ASP A 74 2.46 14.55 -9.19
CA ASP A 74 2.38 13.93 -10.51
C ASP A 74 1.90 12.47 -10.46
N ASP A 75 2.09 11.77 -9.34
CA ASP A 75 1.69 10.36 -9.19
C ASP A 75 0.17 10.20 -9.20
N TYR A 76 -0.57 11.20 -8.69
CA TYR A 76 -2.03 11.20 -8.73
C TYR A 76 -2.55 11.14 -10.16
N HIS A 77 -1.91 11.81 -11.10
CA HIS A 77 -2.29 11.75 -12.51
C HIS A 77 -2.05 10.37 -13.13
N GLY A 78 -1.14 9.57 -12.56
CA GLY A 78 -0.86 8.20 -12.99
C GLY A 78 -1.82 7.14 -12.43
N LEU A 79 -2.70 7.49 -11.48
CA LEU A 79 -3.62 6.53 -10.86
C LEU A 79 -4.56 5.83 -11.86
N CYS A 80 -4.85 6.45 -13.01
CA CYS A 80 -5.69 5.84 -14.05
C CYS A 80 -5.00 4.69 -14.81
N ASP A 81 -3.67 4.62 -14.74
CA ASP A 81 -2.86 3.58 -15.39
C ASP A 81 -2.52 2.41 -14.44
N GLU A 82 -2.90 2.51 -13.16
CA GLU A 82 -2.71 1.45 -12.17
C GLU A 82 -3.58 0.21 -12.47
N GLY A 83 -3.23 -0.91 -11.84
CA GLY A 83 -4.02 -2.14 -11.91
C GLY A 83 -5.47 -1.96 -11.41
N PRO A 84 -6.41 -2.82 -11.84
CA PRO A 84 -7.83 -2.60 -11.62
C PRO A 84 -8.23 -2.52 -10.14
N ALA A 85 -7.60 -3.29 -9.24
CA ALA A 85 -7.91 -3.20 -7.82
C ALA A 85 -7.43 -1.90 -7.18
N LEU A 86 -6.23 -1.43 -7.53
CA LEU A 86 -5.68 -0.15 -7.07
C LEU A 86 -6.59 0.99 -7.54
N LEU A 87 -6.89 1.02 -8.83
CA LEU A 87 -7.79 1.99 -9.46
C LEU A 87 -9.16 2.05 -8.77
N LEU A 88 -9.82 0.90 -8.58
CA LEU A 88 -11.12 0.85 -7.90
C LEU A 88 -11.03 1.24 -6.43
N SER A 89 -9.93 0.92 -5.75
CA SER A 89 -9.72 1.32 -4.36
C SER A 89 -9.52 2.83 -4.22
N SER A 90 -8.80 3.46 -5.15
CA SER A 90 -8.60 4.92 -5.20
C SER A 90 -9.94 5.64 -5.40
N LEU A 91 -10.86 5.10 -6.21
CA LEU A 91 -12.20 5.69 -6.37
C LEU A 91 -13.05 5.68 -5.10
N LEU A 92 -12.78 4.79 -4.16
CA LEU A 92 -13.51 4.74 -2.90
C LEU A 92 -13.04 5.81 -1.91
N VAL A 93 -11.96 6.53 -2.18
CA VAL A 93 -11.38 7.50 -1.26
C VAL A 93 -11.58 8.92 -1.80
N ASP A 94 -11.99 9.84 -0.94
CA ASP A 94 -12.07 11.28 -1.23
C ASP A 94 -10.70 11.96 -1.10
N PHE A 95 -9.66 11.41 -1.74
CA PHE A 95 -8.30 11.93 -1.61
C PHE A 95 -8.18 13.37 -2.17
N GLU A 96 -8.96 13.71 -3.21
CA GLU A 96 -8.99 15.06 -3.76
C GLU A 96 -9.52 16.10 -2.76
N GLY A 97 -10.55 15.73 -1.98
CA GLY A 97 -11.08 16.56 -0.91
C GLY A 97 -10.11 16.67 0.27
N GLU A 98 -9.53 15.56 0.71
CA GLU A 98 -8.57 15.52 1.84
C GLU A 98 -7.30 16.34 1.55
N LEU A 99 -6.82 16.32 0.30
CA LEU A 99 -5.61 17.04 -0.14
C LEU A 99 -5.90 18.43 -0.71
N SER A 100 -7.18 18.81 -0.83
CA SER A 100 -7.60 20.07 -1.45
C SER A 100 -7.13 20.25 -2.91
N ILE A 101 -7.12 19.17 -3.70
CA ILE A 101 -6.71 19.12 -5.12
C ILE A 101 -7.87 18.84 -6.09
N GLY A 102 -9.12 18.97 -5.65
CA GLY A 102 -10.31 18.59 -6.44
C GLY A 102 -10.58 19.39 -7.73
N GLU A 103 -9.80 20.41 -8.06
CA GLU A 103 -9.91 21.12 -9.33
C GLU A 103 -9.16 20.43 -10.48
N GLU A 104 -8.34 19.41 -10.18
CA GLU A 104 -7.44 18.75 -11.14
C GLU A 104 -8.11 17.67 -11.99
N GLY A 105 -9.30 17.19 -11.58
CA GLY A 105 -10.08 16.21 -12.33
C GLY A 105 -9.42 14.82 -12.40
N VAL A 106 -8.50 14.50 -11.49
CA VAL A 106 -7.85 13.18 -11.41
C VAL A 106 -8.89 12.09 -11.24
N ARG A 107 -9.89 12.31 -10.39
CA ARG A 107 -10.97 11.34 -10.19
C ARG A 107 -11.73 11.00 -11.47
N VAL A 108 -11.87 11.95 -12.40
CA VAL A 108 -12.56 11.73 -13.68
C VAL A 108 -11.79 10.72 -14.53
N THR A 109 -10.46 10.84 -14.62
CA THR A 109 -9.64 9.93 -15.41
C THR A 109 -9.67 8.51 -14.82
N ILE A 110 -9.66 8.40 -13.49
CA ILE A 110 -9.79 7.10 -12.79
C ILE A 110 -11.17 6.48 -13.07
N LEU A 111 -12.25 7.26 -13.01
CA LEU A 111 -13.61 6.78 -13.33
C LEU A 111 -13.72 6.28 -14.77
N GLU A 112 -13.15 7.02 -15.73
CA GLU A 112 -13.14 6.65 -17.15
C GLU A 112 -12.37 5.35 -17.42
N ALA A 113 -11.30 5.09 -16.67
CA ALA A 113 -10.58 3.83 -16.76
C ALA A 113 -11.35 2.68 -16.05
N ALA A 114 -12.03 2.96 -14.94
CA ALA A 114 -12.77 1.96 -14.14
C ALA A 114 -13.90 1.26 -14.91
N VAL A 115 -14.54 1.95 -15.86
CA VAL A 115 -15.66 1.38 -16.65
C VAL A 115 -15.25 0.15 -17.48
N GLN A 116 -13.95 -0.06 -17.69
CA GLN A 116 -13.42 -1.23 -18.39
C GLN A 116 -13.41 -2.49 -17.51
N HIS A 117 -13.52 -2.33 -16.18
CA HIS A 117 -13.31 -3.40 -15.21
C HIS A 117 -14.56 -3.78 -14.44
N VAL A 118 -15.46 -2.82 -14.19
CA VAL A 118 -16.73 -3.05 -13.50
C VAL A 118 -17.86 -2.30 -14.19
N SER A 119 -19.09 -2.77 -14.01
CA SER A 119 -20.27 -2.13 -14.59
C SER A 119 -20.46 -0.69 -14.10
N GLN A 120 -20.92 0.19 -14.98
CA GLN A 120 -21.31 1.57 -14.63
C GLN A 120 -22.36 1.64 -13.51
N GLU A 121 -23.25 0.64 -13.42
CA GLU A 121 -24.22 0.53 -12.32
C GLU A 121 -23.52 0.49 -10.95
N LEU A 122 -22.49 -0.36 -10.78
CA LEU A 122 -21.70 -0.41 -9.55
C LEU A 122 -20.92 0.88 -9.29
N LEU A 123 -20.34 1.49 -10.33
CA LEU A 123 -19.63 2.77 -10.17
C LEU A 123 -20.57 3.89 -9.73
N GLY A 124 -21.83 3.87 -10.19
CA GLY A 124 -22.85 4.85 -9.79
C GLY A 124 -23.25 4.77 -8.31
N HIS A 125 -22.85 3.72 -7.58
CA HIS A 125 -23.05 3.60 -6.13
C HIS A 125 -21.92 4.24 -5.32
N ILE A 126 -20.79 4.59 -5.93
CA ILE A 126 -19.71 5.30 -5.24
C ILE A 126 -20.18 6.75 -5.00
N PRO A 127 -19.99 7.32 -3.80
CA PRO A 127 -20.25 8.74 -3.60
C PRO A 127 -19.49 9.60 -4.62
N GLY A 128 -20.04 10.77 -4.96
CA GLY A 128 -19.49 11.61 -6.03
C GLY A 128 -17.99 11.88 -5.88
N GLN A 129 -17.52 12.12 -4.65
CA GLN A 129 -16.11 12.33 -4.32
C GLN A 129 -15.40 11.08 -3.76
N GLY A 130 -16.13 10.01 -3.47
CA GLY A 130 -15.63 8.89 -2.67
C GLY A 130 -16.04 9.04 -1.19
N TYR A 131 -15.54 8.14 -0.36
CA TYR A 131 -15.75 8.20 1.08
C TYR A 131 -14.64 9.02 1.73
N SER A 132 -15.00 9.86 2.71
CA SER A 132 -14.00 10.60 3.50
C SER A 132 -13.11 9.63 4.28
N LEU A 133 -11.88 10.05 4.56
CA LEU A 133 -10.96 9.24 5.34
C LEU A 133 -11.53 8.96 6.74
N GLU A 134 -12.14 9.97 7.38
CA GLU A 134 -12.78 9.83 8.69
C GLU A 134 -13.85 8.71 8.69
N TYR A 135 -14.67 8.61 7.64
CA TYR A 135 -15.67 7.55 7.54
C TYR A 135 -15.01 6.18 7.43
N LEU A 136 -13.98 6.06 6.57
CA LEU A 136 -13.26 4.81 6.36
C LEU A 136 -12.56 4.35 7.65
N GLU A 137 -11.99 5.28 8.42
CA GLU A 137 -11.39 5.03 9.73
C GLU A 137 -12.37 4.53 10.79
N GLN A 138 -13.65 4.89 10.68
CA GLN A 138 -14.68 4.40 11.59
C GLN A 138 -15.19 3.00 11.21
N VAL A 139 -15.24 2.69 9.92
CA VAL A 139 -15.98 1.52 9.38
C VAL A 139 -15.07 0.32 9.07
N LEU A 140 -13.83 0.56 8.64
CA LEU A 140 -12.93 -0.50 8.18
C LEU A 140 -12.10 -1.23 9.26
N PRO A 141 -11.74 -0.64 10.43
CA PRO A 141 -10.88 -1.32 11.38
C PRO A 141 -11.41 -2.68 11.83
N GLY A 142 -10.53 -3.69 11.85
CA GLY A 142 -10.89 -5.07 12.22
C GLY A 142 -11.80 -5.80 11.22
N SER A 143 -12.15 -5.18 10.10
CA SER A 143 -12.83 -5.85 8.99
C SER A 143 -11.82 -6.56 8.08
N LYS A 144 -12.30 -7.46 7.22
CA LYS A 144 -11.47 -8.05 6.16
C LYS A 144 -11.05 -7.07 5.06
N TYR A 145 -11.54 -5.83 5.12
CA TYR A 145 -11.27 -4.76 4.16
C TYR A 145 -10.27 -3.74 4.69
N GLU A 146 -9.58 -4.03 5.79
CA GLU A 146 -8.63 -3.11 6.43
C GLU A 146 -7.51 -2.64 5.50
N GLY A 147 -7.12 -3.43 4.49
CA GLY A 147 -6.19 -2.98 3.45
C GLY A 147 -6.70 -1.79 2.62
N LEU A 148 -8.02 -1.59 2.49
CA LEU A 148 -8.58 -0.36 1.91
C LEU A 148 -8.29 0.86 2.78
N LEU A 149 -8.27 0.69 4.11
CA LEU A 149 -7.96 1.79 5.03
C LEU A 149 -6.49 2.18 4.92
N ASP A 150 -5.58 1.20 4.87
CA ASP A 150 -4.16 1.47 4.66
C ASP A 150 -3.93 2.19 3.31
N ARG A 151 -4.64 1.78 2.26
CA ARG A 151 -4.61 2.48 0.96
C ARG A 151 -5.15 3.91 1.05
N ALA A 152 -6.26 4.12 1.74
CA ALA A 152 -6.84 5.46 1.91
C ALA A 152 -5.88 6.39 2.66
N ARG A 153 -5.25 5.89 3.73
CA ARG A 153 -4.24 6.63 4.48
C ARG A 153 -3.02 6.97 3.66
N HIS A 154 -2.55 6.02 2.86
CA HIS A 154 -1.42 6.21 1.95
C HIS A 154 -1.73 7.30 0.91
N LEU A 155 -2.88 7.22 0.24
CA LEU A 155 -3.31 8.24 -0.73
C LEU A 155 -3.46 9.64 -0.11
N CYS A 156 -3.75 9.73 1.18
CA CYS A 156 -3.99 11.00 1.87
C CYS A 156 -2.81 11.45 2.77
N HIS A 157 -1.67 10.76 2.73
CA HIS A 157 -0.47 11.07 3.54
C HIS A 157 -0.75 11.08 5.06
N THR A 158 -1.53 10.10 5.51
CA THR A 158 -1.97 9.95 6.90
C THR A 158 -1.72 8.54 7.45
N ALA A 159 -0.79 7.79 6.85
CA ALA A 159 -0.35 6.49 7.34
C ALA A 159 0.34 6.57 8.71
N ASN A 160 0.78 7.76 9.11
CA ASN A 160 1.72 8.00 10.20
C ASN A 160 2.95 7.12 10.04
N ASN A 161 3.51 7.10 8.83
CA ASN A 161 4.67 6.31 8.50
C ASN A 161 5.57 7.00 7.48
N VAL A 162 6.84 7.18 7.81
CA VAL A 162 7.78 7.94 6.98
C VAL A 162 7.96 7.36 5.57
N PHE A 163 7.86 6.04 5.39
CA PHE A 163 7.98 5.42 4.07
C PHE A 163 6.74 5.60 3.21
N MET A 164 5.59 5.88 3.82
CA MET A 164 4.30 5.93 3.12
C MET A 164 3.78 7.36 2.94
N ASP A 165 4.14 8.29 3.84
CA ASP A 165 3.61 9.65 3.84
C ASP A 165 4.55 10.69 3.23
N VAL A 166 5.87 10.45 3.32
CA VAL A 166 6.87 11.39 2.80
C VAL A 166 6.99 11.22 1.29
N THR A 167 6.91 12.33 0.56
CA THR A 167 7.07 12.33 -0.90
C THR A 167 8.54 12.40 -1.31
N GLY A 168 8.83 12.18 -2.59
CA GLY A 168 10.18 12.35 -3.11
C GLY A 168 10.69 13.77 -2.88
N GLU A 169 9.89 14.80 -3.18
CA GLU A 169 10.24 16.20 -2.96
C GLU A 169 10.54 16.53 -1.48
N GLU A 170 9.69 16.04 -0.57
CA GLU A 170 9.87 16.24 0.87
C GLU A 170 11.14 15.55 1.39
N PHE A 171 11.39 14.32 0.94
CA PHE A 171 12.60 13.57 1.28
C PHE A 171 13.86 14.33 0.89
N TRP A 172 13.94 14.83 -0.34
CA TRP A 172 15.11 15.59 -0.82
C TRP A 172 15.30 16.93 -0.10
N SER A 173 14.21 17.50 0.42
CA SER A 173 14.24 18.75 1.18
C SER A 173 14.75 18.54 2.61
N ASN A 174 14.54 17.36 3.20
CA ASN A 174 14.93 17.06 4.58
C ASN A 174 15.28 15.58 4.79
N PRO A 175 16.38 15.09 4.18
CA PRO A 175 16.72 13.68 4.25
C PRO A 175 17.25 13.29 5.65
N PRO A 176 16.97 12.07 6.13
CA PRO A 176 17.37 11.62 7.45
C PRO A 176 18.89 11.48 7.59
N GLU A 177 19.45 11.97 8.69
CA GLU A 177 20.90 11.87 8.95
C GLU A 177 21.29 10.51 9.56
N TRP A 178 22.53 10.10 9.35
CA TRP A 178 23.08 8.89 9.96
C TRP A 178 23.20 9.02 11.48
N SER A 179 22.37 8.28 12.20
CA SER A 179 22.54 8.04 13.63
C SER A 179 21.88 6.71 14.03
N ARG A 180 22.29 6.15 15.18
CA ARG A 180 21.65 4.94 15.72
C ARG A 180 20.16 5.12 15.96
N GLU A 181 19.78 6.25 16.56
CA GLU A 181 18.39 6.59 16.83
C GLU A 181 17.59 6.64 15.53
N GLN A 182 18.10 7.30 14.49
CA GLN A 182 17.43 7.37 13.20
C GLN A 182 17.32 6.00 12.51
N VAL A 183 18.38 5.19 12.56
CA VAL A 183 18.37 3.84 11.98
C VAL A 183 17.38 2.93 12.72
N ASP A 184 17.34 2.99 14.05
CA ASP A 184 16.40 2.20 14.86
C ASP A 184 14.95 2.62 14.58
N TYR A 185 14.70 3.94 14.50
CA TYR A 185 13.40 4.51 14.11
C TYR A 185 12.97 4.02 12.72
N LEU A 186 13.80 4.24 11.69
CA LEU A 186 13.52 3.82 10.32
C LEU A 186 13.33 2.30 10.21
N THR A 187 14.05 1.51 11.00
CA THR A 187 13.86 0.05 11.05
C THR A 187 12.49 -0.33 11.59
N GLN A 188 12.00 0.37 12.61
CA GLN A 188 10.65 0.16 13.14
C GLN A 188 9.59 0.60 12.12
N GLU A 189 9.74 1.78 11.55
CA GLU A 189 8.83 2.33 10.54
C GLU A 189 8.75 1.43 9.31
N TRP A 190 9.87 0.86 8.86
CA TRP A 190 9.90 -0.05 7.72
C TRP A 190 9.10 -1.33 7.98
N ARG A 191 9.18 -1.87 9.20
CA ARG A 191 8.37 -3.05 9.57
C ARG A 191 6.89 -2.74 9.53
N GLN A 192 6.48 -1.59 10.07
CA GLN A 192 5.10 -1.13 10.02
C GLN A 192 4.64 -0.89 8.58
N ALA A 193 5.46 -0.28 7.74
CA ALA A 193 5.18 -0.08 6.32
C ALA A 193 4.93 -1.42 5.60
N ASN A 194 5.77 -2.43 5.83
CA ASN A 194 5.56 -3.77 5.26
C ASN A 194 4.24 -4.41 5.73
N GLU A 195 3.89 -4.29 7.01
CA GLU A 195 2.62 -4.81 7.50
C GLU A 195 1.42 -4.12 6.85
N MET A 196 1.50 -2.81 6.61
CA MET A 196 0.47 -2.05 5.88
C MET A 196 0.41 -2.51 4.42
N GLN A 197 1.55 -2.63 3.74
CA GLN A 197 1.64 -3.10 2.36
C GLN A 197 1.11 -4.53 2.21
N ASP A 198 1.41 -5.44 3.13
CA ASP A 198 0.90 -6.81 3.11
C ASP A 198 -0.63 -6.86 3.23
N ARG A 199 -1.22 -5.99 4.08
CA ARG A 199 -2.68 -5.87 4.21
C ARG A 199 -3.30 -5.29 2.94
N MET A 200 -2.70 -4.25 2.35
CA MET A 200 -3.11 -3.68 1.06
C MET A 200 -3.06 -4.74 -0.04
N VAL A 201 -1.94 -5.44 -0.20
CA VAL A 201 -1.76 -6.50 -1.21
C VAL A 201 -2.77 -7.63 -1.02
N THR A 202 -3.01 -8.05 0.22
CA THR A 202 -4.04 -9.06 0.52
C THR A 202 -5.43 -8.58 0.09
N PHE A 203 -5.77 -7.33 0.38
CA PHE A 203 -7.02 -6.72 -0.05
C PHE A 203 -7.12 -6.61 -1.58
N PHE A 204 -6.07 -6.17 -2.27
CA PHE A 204 -6.07 -6.05 -3.73
C PHE A 204 -6.20 -7.41 -4.40
N LYS A 205 -5.46 -8.43 -3.95
CA LYS A 205 -5.62 -9.80 -4.45
C LYS A 205 -7.05 -10.30 -4.29
N TRP A 206 -7.64 -10.11 -3.11
CA TRP A 206 -9.03 -10.45 -2.89
C TRP A 206 -9.96 -9.70 -3.86
N LEU A 207 -9.74 -8.40 -4.10
CA LEU A 207 -10.56 -7.64 -5.02
C LEU A 207 -10.43 -8.17 -6.47
N GLU A 208 -9.22 -8.53 -6.90
CA GLU A 208 -8.91 -9.01 -8.26
C GLU A 208 -9.41 -10.44 -8.55
N GLU A 209 -9.62 -11.29 -7.54
CA GLU A 209 -10.17 -12.64 -7.72
C GLU A 209 -11.51 -12.66 -8.48
N ASP A 210 -12.35 -11.65 -8.26
CA ASP A 210 -13.62 -11.43 -8.95
C ASP A 210 -14.03 -9.96 -8.78
N LEU A 211 -13.46 -9.08 -9.60
CA LEU A 211 -13.62 -7.61 -9.50
C LEU A 211 -15.08 -7.20 -9.35
N GLN A 212 -15.95 -7.65 -10.26
CA GLN A 212 -17.36 -7.28 -10.26
C GLN A 212 -18.06 -7.71 -8.96
N ARG A 213 -17.87 -8.97 -8.54
CA ARG A 213 -18.56 -9.50 -7.35
C ARG A 213 -18.00 -8.94 -6.05
N ASN A 214 -16.69 -8.86 -5.94
CA ASN A 214 -16.01 -8.43 -4.73
C ASN A 214 -16.15 -6.92 -4.54
N PHE A 215 -16.07 -6.12 -5.61
CA PHE A 215 -16.39 -4.70 -5.53
C PHE A 215 -17.84 -4.44 -5.10
N ALA A 216 -18.82 -5.17 -5.66
CA ALA A 216 -20.22 -5.09 -5.21
C ALA A 216 -20.41 -5.47 -3.73
N ARG A 217 -19.64 -6.45 -3.23
CA ARG A 217 -19.66 -6.83 -1.81
C ARG A 217 -19.08 -5.73 -0.91
N LEU A 218 -18.00 -5.11 -1.35
CA LEU A 218 -17.38 -3.99 -0.64
C LEU A 218 -18.31 -2.78 -0.58
N LEU A 219 -18.95 -2.41 -1.70
CA LEU A 219 -19.94 -1.33 -1.72
C LEU A 219 -21.14 -1.61 -0.81
N ARG A 220 -21.62 -2.85 -0.75
CA ARG A 220 -22.66 -3.25 0.22
C ARG A 220 -22.19 -3.13 1.67
N PHE A 221 -20.94 -3.49 1.95
CA PHE A 221 -20.35 -3.34 3.29
C PHE A 221 -20.27 -1.87 3.71
N LEU A 222 -19.86 -0.99 2.79
CA LEU A 222 -19.81 0.45 2.98
C LEU A 222 -21.21 1.12 2.96
N GLY A 223 -22.30 0.34 2.86
CA GLY A 223 -23.66 0.85 2.91
C GLY A 223 -24.16 1.55 1.65
N ALA A 224 -23.41 1.52 0.53
CA ALA A 224 -23.84 2.13 -0.73
C ALA A 224 -24.86 1.32 -1.53
N ILE A 225 -25.01 0.03 -1.22
CA ILE A 225 -25.98 -0.87 -1.85
C ILE A 225 -26.81 -1.51 -0.75
N GLU A 226 -28.14 -1.42 -0.84
CA GLU A 226 -29.02 -2.13 0.08
C GLU A 226 -28.79 -3.65 0.02
N SER A 227 -28.81 -4.30 1.17
CA SER A 227 -28.79 -5.77 1.20
C SER A 227 -30.09 -6.28 0.57
N PRO A 228 -30.05 -7.30 -0.31
CA PRO A 228 -31.27 -7.89 -0.81
C PRO A 228 -32.10 -8.39 0.38
N PRO A 229 -33.45 -8.24 0.33
CA PRO A 229 -34.30 -8.73 1.40
C PRO A 229 -34.07 -10.23 1.59
N PRO A 230 -34.15 -10.74 2.83
CA PRO A 230 -34.05 -12.18 3.07
C PRO A 230 -35.09 -12.91 2.21
N PRO A 231 -34.76 -14.10 1.67
CA PRO A 231 -35.71 -14.85 0.86
C PRO A 231 -37.01 -15.10 1.65
N PRO A 232 -38.18 -15.09 1.00
CA PRO A 232 -39.45 -15.36 1.67
C PRO A 232 -39.40 -16.69 2.42
N PRO A 233 -40.03 -16.81 3.61
CA PRO A 233 -40.04 -18.05 4.41
C PRO A 233 -40.49 -19.30 3.64
N GLU A 234 -41.25 -19.11 2.56
CA GLU A 234 -41.74 -20.19 1.69
C GLU A 234 -40.63 -20.92 0.91
N GLN A 235 -39.46 -20.29 0.71
CA GLN A 235 -38.29 -20.91 0.07
C GLN A 235 -37.37 -21.65 1.05
N MET A 236 -37.65 -21.61 2.36
CA MET A 236 -36.93 -22.36 3.40
C MET A 236 -37.62 -23.69 3.77
N ARG A 237 -38.64 -24.13 3.03
CA ARG A 237 -39.22 -25.47 3.25
C ARG A 237 -38.21 -26.53 2.83
N LEU A 238 -37.52 -27.08 3.84
CA LEU A 238 -36.83 -28.37 3.75
C LEU A 238 -37.77 -29.39 3.08
N PRO A 239 -37.23 -30.31 2.25
CA PRO A 239 -38.03 -31.41 1.74
C PRO A 239 -38.60 -32.15 2.95
N LEU A 240 -39.93 -32.14 3.09
CA LEU A 240 -40.60 -33.02 4.02
C LEU A 240 -40.25 -34.45 3.58
N GLU A 241 -39.50 -35.14 4.42
CA GLU A 241 -39.24 -36.57 4.31
C GLU A 241 -40.58 -37.27 4.06
N GLY A 242 -40.59 -38.12 3.02
CA GLY A 242 -41.78 -38.80 2.55
C GLY A 242 -42.46 -39.59 3.66
N ASP A 243 -43.77 -39.44 3.73
CA ASP A 243 -44.67 -40.45 4.29
C ASP A 243 -44.45 -41.76 3.53
N ASP A 244 -43.63 -42.66 4.08
CA ASP A 244 -43.71 -44.07 3.77
C ASP A 244 -44.97 -44.62 4.44
N ALA A 245 -46.06 -44.68 3.66
CA ALA A 245 -47.25 -45.43 4.00
C ALA A 245 -46.94 -46.93 3.96
N GLU A 246 -46.87 -47.56 5.13
CA GLU A 246 -47.03 -48.99 5.29
C GLU A 246 -48.51 -49.35 5.03
N GLU A 247 -48.82 -49.82 3.81
CA GLU A 247 -49.98 -50.66 3.57
C GLU A 247 -49.54 -52.13 3.79
N GLU A 248 -49.88 -52.67 4.97
CA GLU A 248 -49.97 -54.11 5.20
C GLU A 248 -51.28 -54.64 4.59
N ASP A 249 -51.17 -55.53 3.61
CA ASP A 249 -52.22 -56.50 3.26
C ASP A 249 -51.57 -57.89 3.04
N ASP A 250 -52.24 -58.89 3.63
CA ASP A 250 -52.08 -60.36 3.61
C ASP A 250 -51.05 -61.07 4.54
#